data_AF-A0A2U8QU05-F1
#
_entry.id   AF-A0A2U8QU05-F1
#
_cell.length_a   1.000
_cell.length_b   1.000
_cell.length_c   1.000
_cell.angle_alpha   90.00
_cell.angle_beta   90.00
_cell.angle_gamma   90.00
#
_symmetry.space_group_name_H-M   'P 1'
#
loop_
_entity.id
_entity.type
_entity.pdbx_description
1 polymer ?
#
loop_
_entity_poly.entity_id
_entity_poly.type
_entity_poly.pdbx_seq_one_letter_code
_entity_poly.pdbx_strand_id
1 'polypeptide(L)'
;MKIKVATLYSALFSIILLAQLYIPSFKVNMLLQLLTLTFFIFSGNGRISIRFLKRIIPLFILFSIPFFVMFFYNYQTGNIIKDISYFIKPIVGITLGYMFFKKINNFQIFLKAIILSGLISASIHFVLLLFFTNVLSGSVSQIREFGKDNFLELFALLLLWFSDAFSQLPLFSKKRKRQILILLLISYFFYLSRTMFVVGIIMILAVKGYTIITARTLKIMVSLVLGILILYGYLFSVKINRNATGIDGFLYKLKIAPGEIFITKIDRENHKDLWDHWRAYEASRAIALMDDNPSSYFLGTGYGSQINLRFHSPLGGTKKGLKFISEIHNGYVFVFYKTGLIGIIAYLFFLIGLYKTNYYQKDYSSHLISAIGLFYLFSSLTITGIFNKRDVLILILGALLFFNYEKKKELSR
;
A
#
# COMPACT_ATOMS: atom_id res chain seq x y z
N MET A 1 4.77 38.47 -6.22
CA MET A 1 3.72 37.54 -6.72
C MET A 1 3.13 36.77 -5.53
N LYS A 2 1.89 37.03 -5.11
CA LYS A 2 1.27 36.33 -3.96
C LYS A 2 0.83 34.93 -4.42
N ILE A 3 1.63 33.90 -4.10
CA ILE A 3 1.23 32.50 -4.34
C ILE A 3 -0.02 32.23 -3.48
N LYS A 4 -1.11 31.77 -4.10
CA LYS A 4 -2.31 31.36 -3.37
C LYS A 4 -1.93 30.22 -2.43
N VAL A 5 -2.28 30.35 -1.15
CA VAL A 5 -1.97 29.39 -0.07
C VAL A 5 -2.28 27.95 -0.48
N ALA A 6 -3.44 27.71 -1.08
CA ALA A 6 -3.85 26.39 -1.56
C ALA A 6 -2.90 25.77 -2.60
N THR A 7 -2.35 26.59 -3.51
CA THR A 7 -1.39 26.13 -4.53
C THR A 7 -0.06 25.73 -3.89
N LEU A 8 0.43 26.51 -2.92
CA LEU A 8 1.66 26.19 -2.20
C LEU A 8 1.54 24.86 -1.44
N TYR A 9 0.48 24.69 -0.64
CA TYR A 9 0.27 23.45 0.12
C TYR A 9 0.03 22.25 -0.80
N SER A 10 -0.64 22.43 -1.94
CA SER A 10 -0.82 21.38 -2.94
C SER A 10 0.51 20.95 -3.55
N ALA A 11 1.40 21.90 -3.85
CA ALA A 11 2.74 21.59 -4.38
C ALA A 11 3.59 20.85 -3.34
N LEU A 12 3.59 21.30 -2.09
CA LEU A 12 4.28 20.62 -0.98
C LEU A 12 3.77 19.20 -0.76
N PHE A 13 2.44 19.01 -0.80
CA PHE A 13 1.84 17.67 -0.73
C PHE A 13 2.31 16.76 -1.87
N SER A 14 2.30 17.27 -3.12
CA SER A 14 2.81 16.55 -4.28
C SER A 14 4.30 16.21 -4.17
N ILE A 15 5.11 17.10 -3.61
CA ILE A 15 6.55 16.85 -3.36
C ILE A 15 6.71 15.71 -2.35
N ILE A 16 5.95 15.71 -1.25
CA ILE A 16 6.04 14.64 -0.24
C ILE A 16 5.58 13.29 -0.80
N LEU A 17 4.51 13.27 -1.62
CA LEU A 17 4.08 12.04 -2.31
C LEU A 17 5.19 11.48 -3.22
N LEU A 18 5.83 12.34 -4.02
CA LEU A 18 6.88 11.92 -4.93
C LEU A 18 8.16 11.53 -4.18
N ALA A 19 8.52 12.26 -3.13
CA ALA A 19 9.64 11.93 -2.25
C ALA A 19 9.48 10.51 -1.68
N GLN A 20 8.28 10.19 -1.20
CA GLN A 20 7.95 8.86 -0.66
C GLN A 20 8.19 7.72 -1.64
N LEU A 21 8.00 7.97 -2.95
CA LEU A 21 8.24 6.98 -4.00
C LEU A 21 9.69 6.94 -4.43
N TYR A 22 10.31 8.10 -4.66
CA TYR A 22 11.56 8.18 -5.41
C TYR A 22 12.80 8.36 -4.55
N ILE A 23 12.69 8.83 -3.30
CA ILE A 23 13.81 8.83 -2.37
C ILE A 23 14.00 7.40 -1.83
N PRO A 24 15.12 6.70 -2.12
CA PRO A 24 15.29 5.30 -1.74
C PRO A 24 15.40 5.11 -0.22
N SER A 25 15.89 6.14 0.49
CA SER A 25 16.11 6.07 1.93
C SER A 25 14.80 6.25 2.71
N PHE A 26 14.34 5.16 3.33
CA PHE A 26 13.21 5.19 4.26
C PHE A 26 13.43 6.19 5.41
N LYS A 27 14.65 6.28 5.96
CA LYS A 27 14.99 7.19 7.06
C LYS A 27 14.78 8.66 6.67
N VAL A 28 15.23 9.03 5.47
CA VAL A 28 15.09 10.41 4.96
C VAL A 28 13.61 10.74 4.75
N ASN A 29 12.83 9.82 4.16
CA ASN A 29 11.39 10.01 4.00
C ASN A 29 10.67 10.18 5.34
N MET A 30 10.98 9.35 6.33
CA MET A 30 10.40 9.45 7.66
C MET A 30 10.74 10.78 8.33
N LEU A 31 12.00 11.22 8.25
CA LEU A 31 12.44 12.51 8.77
C LEU A 31 11.72 13.68 8.09
N LEU A 32 11.61 13.67 6.75
CA LEU A 32 10.89 14.69 5.99
C LEU A 32 9.43 14.81 6.43
N GLN A 33 8.75 13.67 6.62
CA GLN A 33 7.38 13.63 7.11
C GLN A 33 7.27 14.18 8.53
N LEU A 34 8.14 13.76 9.45
CA LEU A 34 8.14 14.27 10.83
C LEU A 34 8.39 15.78 10.89
N LEU A 35 9.38 16.29 10.15
CA LEU A 35 9.66 17.73 10.08
C LEU A 35 8.45 18.51 9.53
N THR A 36 7.78 17.98 8.51
CA THR A 36 6.56 18.59 7.96
C THR A 36 5.43 18.59 9.00
N LEU A 37 5.27 17.51 9.76
CA LEU A 37 4.23 17.40 10.78
C LEU A 37 4.48 18.40 11.91
N THR A 38 5.74 18.49 12.36
CA THR A 38 6.20 19.46 13.35
C THR A 38 5.95 20.90 12.91
N PHE A 39 6.23 21.23 11.65
CA PHE A 39 5.88 22.54 11.07
C PHE A 39 4.37 22.85 11.14
N PHE A 40 3.53 21.86 10.84
CA PHE A 40 2.08 22.03 10.93
C PHE A 40 1.57 22.24 12.38
N ILE A 41 2.22 21.59 13.36
CA ILE A 41 1.91 21.75 14.78
C ILE A 41 2.28 23.16 15.24
N PHE A 42 3.51 23.62 14.97
CA PHE A 42 4.01 24.92 15.43
C PHE A 42 3.39 26.12 14.71
N SER A 43 2.92 25.97 13.47
CA SER A 43 2.25 27.05 12.73
C SER A 43 0.83 27.38 13.23
N GLY A 44 0.43 26.90 14.43
CA GLY A 44 -0.90 27.14 15.03
C GLY A 44 -2.04 26.36 14.36
N ASN A 45 -1.70 25.47 13.44
CA ASN A 45 -2.64 24.80 12.54
C ASN A 45 -2.96 23.36 12.96
N GLY A 46 -2.37 22.94 14.08
CA GLY A 46 -2.36 21.60 14.67
C GLY A 46 -3.68 21.02 15.16
N ARG A 47 -4.80 21.75 15.16
CA ARG A 47 -6.05 21.23 15.75
C ARG A 47 -6.60 20.06 14.93
N ILE A 48 -6.63 18.86 15.49
CA ILE A 48 -7.16 17.66 14.85
C ILE A 48 -8.57 17.37 15.39
N SER A 49 -9.48 16.95 14.52
CA SER A 49 -10.84 16.57 14.93
C SER A 49 -10.82 15.29 15.78
N ILE A 50 -11.60 15.25 16.86
CA ILE A 50 -11.74 14.06 17.68
C ILE A 50 -12.33 12.87 16.89
N ARG A 51 -13.16 13.15 15.88
CA ARG A 51 -13.71 12.09 15.01
C ARG A 51 -12.61 11.48 14.13
N PHE A 52 -11.68 12.30 13.65
CA PHE A 52 -10.50 11.81 12.93
C PHE A 52 -9.61 10.98 13.85
N LEU A 53 -9.33 11.46 15.07
CA LEU A 53 -8.53 10.69 16.05
C LEU A 53 -9.16 9.33 16.34
N LYS A 54 -10.47 9.29 16.63
CA LYS A 54 -11.22 8.03 16.84
C LYS A 54 -11.06 7.05 15.68
N ARG A 55 -10.90 7.55 14.46
CA ARG A 55 -10.73 6.72 13.27
C ARG A 55 -9.37 6.06 13.17
N ILE A 56 -8.32 6.69 13.69
CA ILE A 56 -6.94 6.19 13.64
C ILE A 56 -6.46 5.58 14.97
N ILE A 57 -7.28 5.60 16.04
CA ILE A 57 -7.01 4.91 17.32
C ILE A 57 -6.44 3.49 17.15
N PRO A 58 -6.97 2.63 16.25
CA PRO A 58 -6.43 1.27 16.14
C PRO A 58 -4.97 1.24 15.65
N LEU A 59 -4.51 2.26 14.92
CA LEU A 59 -3.10 2.42 14.55
C LEU A 59 -2.25 2.81 15.76
N PHE A 60 -2.77 3.60 16.69
CA PHE A 60 -2.10 3.87 17.96
C PHE A 60 -1.98 2.60 18.81
N ILE A 61 -3.00 1.75 18.85
CA ILE A 61 -2.93 0.44 19.52
C ILE A 61 -1.81 -0.42 18.90
N LEU A 62 -1.77 -0.51 17.56
CA LEU A 62 -0.72 -1.20 16.82
C LEU A 62 0.68 -0.67 17.12
N PHE A 63 0.80 0.64 17.35
CA PHE A 63 2.07 1.26 17.71
C PHE A 63 2.46 0.99 19.17
N SER A 64 1.50 1.06 20.10
CA SER A 64 1.75 1.00 21.54
C SER A 64 2.05 -0.41 22.05
N ILE A 65 1.36 -1.44 21.58
CA ILE A 65 1.59 -2.83 22.05
C ILE A 65 3.05 -3.26 21.93
N PRO A 66 3.67 -3.27 20.73
CA PRO A 66 5.06 -3.70 20.58
C PRO A 66 6.05 -2.77 21.29
N PHE A 67 5.68 -1.50 21.49
CA PHE A 67 6.46 -0.55 22.27
C PHE A 67 6.53 -0.95 23.75
N PHE A 68 5.43 -1.40 24.35
CA PHE A 68 5.47 -1.90 25.72
C PHE A 68 6.18 -3.25 25.81
N VAL A 69 5.95 -4.14 24.84
CA VAL A 69 6.56 -5.48 24.83
C VAL A 69 8.08 -5.40 24.74
N MET A 70 8.64 -4.40 24.05
CA MET A 70 10.10 -4.28 23.89
C MET A 70 10.85 -4.16 25.23
N PHE A 71 10.22 -3.63 26.30
CA PHE A 71 10.87 -3.47 27.61
C PHE A 71 11.10 -4.79 28.33
N PHE A 72 10.46 -5.88 27.91
CA PHE A 72 10.70 -7.22 28.46
C PHE A 72 11.88 -7.95 27.79
N TYR A 73 12.52 -7.33 26.79
CA TYR A 73 13.59 -7.97 26.01
C TYR A 73 14.77 -7.03 25.79
N ASN A 74 15.98 -7.59 25.74
CA ASN A 74 17.21 -6.85 25.49
C ASN A 74 17.53 -6.78 23.99
N TYR A 75 16.73 -6.04 23.23
CA TYR A 75 16.95 -5.87 21.79
C TYR A 75 17.96 -4.77 21.47
N GLN A 76 18.66 -4.90 20.34
CA GLN A 76 19.57 -3.89 19.85
C GLN A 76 18.84 -2.58 19.49
N THR A 77 19.32 -1.44 20.02
CA THR A 77 18.72 -0.10 19.85
C THR A 77 18.45 0.25 18.39
N GLY A 78 19.36 -0.10 17.48
CA GLY A 78 19.18 0.16 16.05
C GLY A 78 17.96 -0.54 15.44
N ASN A 79 17.64 -1.76 15.90
CA ASN A 79 16.44 -2.48 15.46
C ASN A 79 15.17 -1.89 16.09
N ILE A 80 15.23 -1.46 17.35
CA ILE A 80 14.10 -0.80 18.03
C ILE A 80 13.72 0.48 17.27
N ILE A 81 14.68 1.38 17.03
CA ILE A 81 14.43 2.66 16.32
C ILE A 81 13.84 2.40 14.93
N LYS A 82 14.36 1.39 14.24
CA LYS A 82 13.88 0.99 12.93
C LYS A 82 12.40 0.59 12.99
N ASP A 83 12.02 -0.30 13.91
CA ASP A 83 10.64 -0.78 14.01
C ASP A 83 9.67 0.32 14.48
N ILE A 84 10.07 1.16 15.43
CA ILE A 84 9.32 2.37 15.81
C ILE A 84 9.01 3.21 14.59
N SER A 85 10.02 3.44 13.73
CA SER A 85 9.86 4.24 12.51
C SER A 85 8.88 3.60 11.51
N TYR A 86 8.85 2.27 11.41
CA TYR A 86 7.88 1.56 10.56
C TYR A 86 6.45 1.72 11.06
N PHE A 87 6.22 1.50 12.35
CA PHE A 87 4.88 1.48 12.92
C PHE A 87 4.28 2.87 13.14
N ILE A 88 5.12 3.89 13.34
CA ILE A 88 4.64 5.28 13.46
C ILE A 88 4.34 5.90 12.09
N LYS A 89 4.95 5.41 11.00
CA LYS A 89 4.78 5.96 9.64
C LYS A 89 3.30 6.09 9.23
N PRO A 90 2.44 5.06 9.34
CA PRO A 90 1.02 5.19 8.98
C PRO A 90 0.30 6.32 9.73
N ILE A 91 0.58 6.46 11.03
CA ILE A 91 -0.03 7.51 11.88
C ILE A 91 0.39 8.89 11.38
N VAL A 92 1.70 9.07 11.14
CA VAL A 92 2.27 10.34 10.64
C VAL A 92 1.73 10.66 9.26
N GLY A 93 1.78 9.72 8.31
CA GLY A 93 1.34 9.96 6.93
C GLY A 93 -0.16 10.27 6.82
N ILE A 94 -1.03 9.54 7.53
CA ILE A 94 -2.47 9.83 7.54
C ILE A 94 -2.74 11.21 8.18
N THR A 95 -2.04 11.54 9.27
CA THR A 95 -2.18 12.85 9.91
C THR A 95 -1.72 13.98 9.00
N LEU A 96 -0.58 13.83 8.32
CA LEU A 96 -0.08 14.81 7.36
C LEU A 96 -1.06 15.05 6.21
N GLY A 97 -1.58 13.98 5.61
CA GLY A 97 -2.59 14.08 4.54
C GLY A 97 -3.82 14.87 4.98
N TYR A 98 -4.31 14.60 6.20
CA TYR A 98 -5.40 15.34 6.80
C TYR A 98 -5.06 16.83 6.98
N MET A 99 -3.87 17.16 7.48
CA MET A 99 -3.46 18.54 7.75
C MET A 99 -3.25 19.37 6.47
N PHE A 100 -2.67 18.78 5.42
CA PHE A 100 -2.55 19.43 4.11
C PHE A 100 -3.92 19.83 3.57
N PHE A 101 -4.87 18.90 3.56
CA PHE A 101 -6.17 19.18 2.95
C PHE A 101 -7.13 19.93 3.85
N LYS A 102 -6.89 19.94 5.17
CA LYS A 102 -7.48 20.94 6.06
C LYS A 102 -7.09 22.37 5.68
N LYS A 103 -5.87 22.59 5.17
CA LYS A 103 -5.40 23.91 4.73
C LYS A 103 -5.87 24.29 3.33
N ILE A 104 -5.92 23.32 2.42
CA ILE A 104 -6.36 23.56 1.04
C ILE A 104 -7.89 23.69 0.98
N ASN A 105 -8.60 22.86 1.74
CA ASN A 105 -10.06 22.73 1.78
C ASN A 105 -10.75 22.77 0.41
N ASN A 106 -10.15 22.10 -0.59
CA ASN A 106 -10.70 22.06 -1.94
C ASN A 106 -10.48 20.68 -2.56
N PHE A 107 -11.59 19.97 -2.77
CA PHE A 107 -11.57 18.60 -3.29
C PHE A 107 -11.07 18.52 -4.75
N GLN A 108 -11.31 19.55 -5.57
CA GLN A 108 -10.78 19.56 -6.94
C GLN A 108 -9.25 19.72 -6.97
N ILE A 109 -8.70 20.56 -6.07
CA ILE A 109 -7.24 20.71 -5.92
C ILE A 109 -6.64 19.39 -5.43
N PHE A 110 -7.30 18.69 -4.51
CA PHE A 110 -6.91 17.33 -4.09
C PHE A 110 -6.80 16.35 -5.27
N LEU A 111 -7.84 16.25 -6.09
CA LEU A 111 -7.83 15.37 -7.26
C LEU A 111 -6.73 15.76 -8.25
N LYS A 112 -6.58 17.07 -8.54
CA LYS A 112 -5.53 17.57 -9.42
C LYS A 112 -4.13 17.27 -8.90
N ALA A 113 -3.89 17.41 -7.60
CA ALA A 113 -2.59 17.12 -6.98
C ALA A 113 -2.19 15.66 -7.21
N ILE A 114 -3.11 14.71 -6.97
CA ILE A 114 -2.84 13.29 -7.18
C ILE A 114 -2.63 12.98 -8.66
N ILE A 115 -3.50 13.50 -9.55
CA ILE A 115 -3.41 13.22 -11.00
C ILE A 115 -2.10 13.78 -11.58
N LEU A 116 -1.71 14.99 -11.19
CA LEU A 116 -0.46 15.60 -11.65
C LEU A 116 0.76 14.89 -11.06
N SER A 117 0.73 14.51 -9.78
CA SER A 117 1.80 13.69 -9.18
C SER A 117 1.92 12.33 -9.88
N GLY A 118 0.81 11.67 -10.20
CA GLY A 118 0.80 10.43 -10.98
C GLY A 118 1.35 10.62 -12.40
N LEU A 119 1.02 11.73 -13.06
CA LEU A 119 1.57 12.05 -14.38
C LEU A 119 3.10 12.25 -14.33
N ILE A 120 3.61 12.98 -13.32
CA ILE A 120 5.06 13.11 -13.09
C ILE A 120 5.68 11.72 -12.88
N SER A 121 5.02 10.88 -12.09
CA SER A 121 5.45 9.52 -11.82
C SER A 121 5.58 8.68 -13.09
N ALA A 122 4.55 8.73 -13.95
CA ALA A 122 4.52 8.02 -15.22
C ALA A 122 5.60 8.53 -16.18
N SER A 123 5.85 9.84 -16.22
CA SER A 123 6.96 10.40 -16.99
C SER A 123 8.31 9.87 -16.52
N ILE A 124 8.55 9.78 -15.21
CA ILE A 124 9.76 9.17 -14.65
C ILE A 124 9.85 7.69 -15.05
N HIS A 125 8.73 6.95 -14.98
CA HIS A 125 8.69 5.55 -15.37
C HIS A 125 9.05 5.36 -16.85
N PHE A 126 8.53 6.19 -17.75
CA PHE A 126 8.90 6.14 -19.17
C PHE A 126 10.37 6.45 -19.41
N VAL A 127 10.95 7.42 -18.69
CA VAL A 127 12.40 7.68 -18.76
C VAL A 127 13.19 6.45 -18.32
N LEU A 128 12.78 5.78 -17.24
CA LEU A 128 13.43 4.54 -16.79
C LEU A 128 13.32 3.40 -17.83
N LEU A 129 12.16 3.27 -18.47
CA LEU A 129 11.95 2.26 -19.51
C LEU A 129 12.77 2.53 -20.77
N LEU A 130 12.85 3.79 -21.21
CA LEU A 130 13.54 4.15 -22.45
C LEU A 130 15.07 4.08 -22.32
N PHE A 131 15.62 4.48 -21.17
CA PHE A 131 17.07 4.64 -21.01
C PHE A 131 17.75 3.56 -20.18
N PHE A 132 17.01 2.86 -19.31
CA PHE A 132 17.60 1.93 -18.34
C PHE A 132 17.09 0.50 -18.48
N THR A 133 16.18 0.24 -19.43
CA THR A 133 15.52 -1.06 -19.56
C THR A 133 15.65 -1.58 -20.99
N ASN A 134 16.13 -2.81 -21.17
CA ASN A 134 16.08 -3.48 -22.46
C ASN A 134 14.70 -4.10 -22.69
N VAL A 135 13.74 -3.29 -23.13
CA VAL A 135 12.36 -3.75 -23.42
C VAL A 135 12.32 -4.80 -24.53
N LEU A 136 13.27 -4.76 -25.47
CA LEU A 136 13.35 -5.70 -26.60
C LEU A 136 13.75 -7.12 -26.18
N SER A 137 14.29 -7.29 -24.96
CA SER A 137 14.59 -8.62 -24.41
C SER A 137 13.36 -9.52 -24.23
N GLY A 138 12.16 -8.93 -24.17
CA GLY A 138 10.92 -9.64 -23.84
C GLY A 138 10.88 -10.22 -22.41
N SER A 139 11.88 -9.93 -21.58
CA SER A 139 11.97 -10.47 -20.22
C SER A 139 11.18 -9.61 -19.23
N VAL A 140 10.17 -10.22 -18.61
CA VAL A 140 9.37 -9.58 -17.55
C VAL A 140 10.25 -9.17 -16.35
N SER A 141 11.34 -9.88 -16.07
CA SER A 141 12.24 -9.51 -14.96
C SER A 141 13.06 -8.27 -15.28
N GLN A 142 13.55 -8.13 -16.52
CA GLN A 142 14.32 -6.97 -16.95
C GLN A 142 13.45 -5.71 -17.01
N ILE A 143 12.23 -5.82 -17.56
CA ILE A 143 11.27 -4.69 -17.59
C ILE A 143 10.96 -4.17 -16.18
N ARG A 144 10.93 -5.07 -15.20
CA ARG A 144 10.56 -4.76 -13.81
C ARG A 144 11.76 -4.45 -12.90
N GLU A 145 12.98 -4.50 -13.41
CA GLU A 145 14.19 -4.20 -12.63
C GLU A 145 14.14 -2.78 -12.06
N PHE A 146 13.75 -1.82 -12.91
CA PHE A 146 13.58 -0.41 -12.56
C PHE A 146 12.12 0.03 -12.43
N GLY A 147 11.16 -0.77 -12.92
CA GLY A 147 9.71 -0.52 -12.86
C GLY A 147 8.97 -1.38 -11.82
N LYS A 148 9.15 -1.10 -10.53
CA LYS A 148 8.35 -1.73 -9.45
C LYS A 148 6.99 -1.05 -9.28
N ASP A 149 6.02 -1.77 -8.72
CA ASP A 149 4.64 -1.33 -8.50
C ASP A 149 4.51 0.14 -8.04
N ASN A 150 3.67 0.91 -8.73
CA ASN A 150 3.40 2.31 -8.41
C ASN A 150 1.90 2.59 -8.25
N PHE A 151 1.41 2.48 -7.02
CA PHE A 151 -0.01 2.70 -6.74
C PHE A 151 -0.45 4.16 -6.88
N LEU A 152 0.47 5.14 -6.92
CA LEU A 152 0.13 6.53 -7.20
C LEU A 152 -0.44 6.68 -8.61
N GLU A 153 0.18 6.04 -9.60
CA GLU A 153 -0.27 6.08 -11.00
C GLU A 153 -1.61 5.39 -11.19
N LEU A 154 -1.81 4.25 -10.52
CA LEU A 154 -3.11 3.56 -10.53
C LEU A 154 -4.21 4.45 -9.92
N PHE A 155 -3.94 5.09 -8.78
CA PHE A 155 -4.89 6.02 -8.18
C PHE A 155 -5.15 7.21 -9.10
N ALA A 156 -4.11 7.83 -9.67
CA ALA A 156 -4.25 8.93 -10.62
C ALA A 156 -5.10 8.54 -11.84
N LEU A 157 -4.86 7.36 -12.41
CA LEU A 157 -5.60 6.82 -13.55
C LEU A 157 -7.10 6.69 -13.21
N LEU A 158 -7.42 6.06 -12.08
CA LEU A 158 -8.80 5.82 -11.67
C LEU A 158 -9.52 7.11 -11.27
N LEU A 159 -8.86 8.00 -10.53
CA LEU A 159 -9.42 9.30 -10.17
C LEU A 159 -9.73 10.15 -11.41
N LEU A 160 -8.86 10.13 -12.43
CA LEU A 160 -9.09 10.84 -13.69
C LEU A 160 -10.17 10.16 -14.54
N TRP A 161 -10.16 8.83 -14.62
CA TRP A 161 -11.15 8.06 -15.38
C TRP A 161 -12.57 8.42 -14.93
N PHE A 162 -12.81 8.35 -13.63
CA PHE A 162 -14.12 8.62 -13.06
C PHE A 162 -14.35 10.08 -12.66
N SER A 163 -13.45 11.02 -12.97
CA SER A 163 -13.56 12.42 -12.53
C SER A 163 -14.93 13.05 -12.81
N ASP A 164 -15.51 12.76 -13.98
CA ASP A 164 -16.73 13.39 -14.47
C ASP A 164 -17.97 12.92 -13.70
N ALA A 165 -17.90 11.75 -13.07
CA ALA A 165 -18.97 11.27 -12.20
C ALA A 165 -19.00 12.03 -10.85
N PHE A 166 -17.95 12.81 -10.54
CA PHE A 166 -17.71 13.29 -9.17
C PHE A 166 -17.41 14.78 -9.06
N SER A 167 -16.88 15.42 -10.10
CA SER A 167 -16.66 16.86 -10.12
C SER A 167 -17.78 17.57 -10.86
N GLN A 168 -18.44 18.54 -10.22
CA GLN A 168 -19.43 19.42 -10.85
C GLN A 168 -18.86 20.20 -12.04
N LEU A 169 -17.54 20.44 -12.05
CA LEU A 169 -16.80 21.10 -13.12
C LEU A 169 -15.69 20.18 -13.64
N PRO A 170 -15.43 20.17 -14.96
CA PRO A 170 -14.37 19.34 -15.53
C PRO A 170 -13.00 19.74 -14.96
N LEU A 171 -12.25 18.77 -14.43
CA LEU A 171 -10.90 19.02 -13.88
C LEU A 171 -9.92 19.52 -14.95
N PHE A 172 -10.05 19.00 -16.17
CA PHE A 172 -9.22 19.32 -17.33
C PHE A 172 -10.09 19.40 -18.59
N SER A 173 -9.58 20.01 -19.66
CA SER A 173 -10.24 19.95 -20.97
C SER A 173 -10.33 18.50 -21.48
N LYS A 174 -11.37 18.18 -22.27
CA LYS A 174 -11.61 16.81 -22.79
C LYS A 174 -10.37 16.22 -23.50
N LYS A 175 -9.69 17.02 -24.33
CA LYS A 175 -8.45 16.63 -25.03
C LYS A 175 -7.34 16.29 -24.04
N ARG A 176 -7.09 17.15 -23.04
CA ARG A 176 -6.03 16.96 -22.04
C ARG A 176 -6.32 15.77 -21.13
N LYS A 177 -7.57 15.60 -20.68
CA LYS A 177 -8.01 14.42 -19.93
C LYS A 177 -7.69 13.13 -20.69
N ARG A 178 -8.06 13.05 -21.97
CA ARG A 178 -7.79 11.87 -22.82
C ARG A 178 -6.30 11.58 -22.94
N GLN A 179 -5.48 12.60 -23.16
CA GLN A 179 -4.02 12.44 -23.26
C GLN A 179 -3.41 11.89 -21.96
N ILE A 180 -3.75 12.48 -20.81
CA ILE A 180 -3.24 12.04 -19.51
C ILE A 180 -3.69 10.60 -19.22
N LEU A 181 -4.95 10.28 -19.54
CA LEU A 181 -5.50 8.94 -19.33
C LEU A 181 -4.76 7.88 -20.16
N ILE A 182 -4.50 8.15 -21.44
CA ILE A 182 -3.73 7.25 -22.31
C ILE A 182 -2.32 7.05 -21.76
N LEU A 183 -1.63 8.12 -21.36
CA LEU A 183 -0.28 8.05 -20.80
C LEU A 183 -0.23 7.19 -19.52
N LEU A 184 -1.15 7.44 -18.58
CA LEU A 184 -1.24 6.67 -17.33
C LEU A 184 -1.60 5.21 -17.59
N LEU A 185 -2.50 4.94 -18.55
CA LEU A 185 -2.91 3.58 -18.89
C LEU A 185 -1.75 2.79 -19.50
N ILE A 186 -1.00 3.39 -20.42
CA ILE A 186 0.19 2.76 -21.02
C ILE A 186 1.24 2.49 -19.94
N SER A 187 1.56 3.48 -19.10
CA SER A 187 2.52 3.31 -17.99
C SER A 187 2.09 2.19 -17.03
N TYR A 188 0.80 2.15 -16.69
CA TYR A 188 0.19 1.11 -15.85
C TYR A 188 0.42 -0.30 -16.42
N PHE A 189 0.21 -0.51 -17.72
CA PHE A 189 0.43 -1.82 -18.35
C PHE A 189 1.90 -2.22 -18.34
N PHE A 190 2.83 -1.28 -18.54
CA PHE A 190 4.27 -1.57 -18.54
C PHE A 190 4.84 -1.96 -17.15
N TYR A 191 4.12 -1.73 -16.05
CA TYR A 191 4.52 -2.26 -14.74
C TYR A 191 4.46 -3.80 -14.65
N LEU A 192 3.66 -4.46 -15.51
CA LEU A 192 3.50 -5.92 -15.54
C LEU A 192 3.31 -6.54 -14.14
N SER A 193 2.50 -5.87 -13.31
CA SER A 193 2.32 -6.21 -11.90
C SER A 193 0.97 -6.85 -11.61
N ARG A 194 1.00 -8.14 -11.27
CA ARG A 194 -0.17 -8.93 -10.81
C ARG A 194 -0.96 -8.20 -9.72
N THR A 195 -0.27 -7.65 -8.73
CA THR A 195 -0.88 -6.93 -7.60
C THR A 195 -1.61 -5.67 -8.08
N MET A 196 -1.00 -4.88 -8.97
CA MET A 196 -1.63 -3.68 -9.51
C MET A 196 -2.86 -3.98 -10.38
N PHE A 197 -2.88 -5.11 -11.10
CA PHE A 197 -4.06 -5.59 -11.83
C PHE A 197 -5.22 -5.90 -10.89
N VAL A 198 -4.99 -6.75 -9.89
CA VAL A 198 -6.03 -7.13 -8.92
C VAL A 198 -6.54 -5.91 -8.15
N VAL A 199 -5.64 -5.05 -7.69
CA VAL A 199 -6.01 -3.80 -7.00
C VAL A 199 -6.81 -2.88 -7.92
N GLY A 200 -6.43 -2.75 -9.20
CA GLY A 200 -7.17 -1.94 -10.17
C GLY A 200 -8.62 -2.41 -10.31
N ILE A 201 -8.84 -3.72 -10.41
CA ILE A 201 -10.18 -4.32 -10.46
C ILE A 201 -10.95 -4.01 -9.16
N ILE A 202 -10.35 -4.26 -7.99
CA ILE A 202 -10.97 -3.99 -6.69
C ILE A 202 -11.37 -2.52 -6.57
N MET A 203 -10.50 -1.60 -6.98
CA MET A 203 -10.78 -0.17 -6.92
C MET A 203 -11.89 0.25 -7.89
N ILE A 204 -11.93 -0.28 -9.12
CA ILE A 204 -13.02 -0.02 -10.08
C ILE A 204 -14.37 -0.47 -9.48
N LEU A 205 -14.41 -1.66 -8.89
CA LEU A 205 -15.60 -2.17 -8.20
C LEU A 205 -15.99 -1.27 -7.02
N ALA A 206 -15.00 -0.84 -6.22
CA ALA A 206 -15.23 -0.01 -5.04
C ALA A 206 -15.78 1.38 -5.41
N VAL A 207 -15.20 2.04 -6.42
CA VAL A 207 -15.63 3.35 -6.91
C VAL A 207 -17.04 3.29 -7.51
N LYS A 208 -17.41 2.16 -8.15
CA LYS A 208 -18.77 1.91 -8.65
C LYS A 208 -19.76 1.47 -7.55
N GLY A 209 -19.31 1.31 -6.30
CA GLY A 209 -20.14 0.83 -5.20
C GLY A 209 -20.46 -0.67 -5.24
N TYR A 210 -19.87 -1.44 -6.15
CA TYR A 210 -20.09 -2.89 -6.28
C TYR A 210 -19.41 -3.73 -5.19
N THR A 211 -18.63 -3.10 -4.31
CA THR A 211 -18.06 -3.77 -3.14
C THR A 211 -19.02 -3.82 -1.95
N ILE A 212 -20.16 -3.10 -1.99
CA ILE A 212 -21.21 -3.23 -0.98
C ILE A 212 -21.91 -4.57 -1.20
N ILE A 213 -22.06 -5.38 -0.15
CA ILE A 213 -22.67 -6.70 -0.25
C ILE A 213 -24.20 -6.54 -0.37
N THR A 214 -24.72 -6.96 -1.52
CA THR A 214 -26.15 -6.97 -1.90
C THR A 214 -26.39 -8.24 -2.73
N ALA A 215 -27.64 -8.65 -2.96
CA ALA A 215 -27.92 -9.81 -3.80
C ALA A 215 -27.31 -9.68 -5.22
N ARG A 216 -27.35 -8.47 -5.81
CA ARG A 216 -26.76 -8.20 -7.14
C ARG A 216 -25.24 -8.29 -7.12
N THR A 217 -24.59 -7.66 -6.14
CA THR A 217 -23.13 -7.66 -6.06
C THR A 217 -22.57 -9.01 -5.62
N LEU A 218 -23.32 -9.79 -4.83
CA LEU A 218 -22.98 -11.17 -4.51
C LEU A 218 -22.92 -12.03 -5.79
N LYS A 219 -23.88 -11.87 -6.71
CA LYS A 219 -23.81 -12.54 -8.04
C LYS A 219 -22.51 -12.17 -8.78
N ILE A 220 -22.15 -10.89 -8.81
CA ILE A 220 -20.90 -10.42 -9.43
C ILE A 220 -19.68 -11.05 -8.75
N MET A 221 -19.64 -11.08 -7.42
CA MET A 221 -18.54 -11.69 -6.67
C MET A 221 -18.41 -13.19 -6.94
N VAL A 222 -19.53 -13.92 -6.96
CA VAL A 222 -19.56 -15.35 -7.30
C VAL A 222 -19.05 -15.57 -8.74
N SER A 223 -19.50 -14.76 -9.71
CA SER A 223 -19.01 -14.84 -11.09
C SER A 223 -17.50 -14.56 -11.19
N LEU A 224 -16.97 -13.60 -10.42
CA LEU A 224 -15.53 -13.34 -10.36
C LEU A 224 -14.75 -14.51 -9.76
N VAL A 225 -15.24 -15.10 -8.66
CA VAL A 225 -14.63 -16.27 -8.03
C VAL A 225 -14.63 -17.46 -9.00
N LEU A 226 -15.75 -17.73 -9.67
CA LEU A 226 -15.83 -18.78 -10.69
C LEU A 226 -14.86 -18.53 -11.85
N GLY A 227 -14.75 -17.28 -12.32
CA GLY A 227 -13.78 -16.91 -13.35
C GLY A 227 -12.33 -17.15 -12.92
N ILE A 228 -11.99 -16.85 -11.66
CA ILE A 228 -10.68 -17.15 -11.08
C ILE A 228 -10.44 -18.66 -11.02
N LEU A 229 -11.43 -19.45 -10.58
CA LEU A 229 -11.31 -20.90 -10.51
C LEU A 229 -11.10 -21.52 -11.90
N ILE A 230 -11.84 -21.07 -12.92
CA ILE A 230 -11.67 -21.51 -14.30
C ILE A 230 -10.27 -21.14 -14.82
N LEU A 231 -9.82 -19.91 -14.55
CA LEU A 231 -8.47 -19.47 -14.93
C LEU A 231 -7.39 -20.34 -14.30
N TYR A 232 -7.48 -20.63 -13.00
CA TYR A 232 -6.52 -21.53 -12.36
C TYR A 232 -6.64 -22.96 -12.87
N GLY A 233 -7.84 -23.46 -13.14
CA GLY A 233 -8.06 -24.75 -13.81
C GLY A 233 -7.28 -24.84 -15.12
N TYR A 234 -7.39 -23.81 -15.96
CA TYR A 234 -6.60 -23.70 -17.20
C TYR A 234 -5.08 -23.62 -16.93
N LEU A 235 -4.64 -22.74 -16.03
CA LEU A 235 -3.20 -22.57 -15.74
C LEU A 235 -2.55 -23.87 -15.24
N PHE A 236 -3.29 -24.71 -14.51
CA PHE A 236 -2.82 -26.01 -14.04
C PHE A 236 -2.95 -27.12 -15.08
N SER A 237 -3.84 -27.00 -16.07
CA SER A 237 -3.95 -27.98 -17.17
C SER A 237 -2.86 -27.82 -18.24
N VAL A 238 -2.25 -26.64 -18.36
CA VAL A 238 -1.19 -26.38 -19.34
C VAL A 238 0.22 -26.43 -18.74
N LYS A 239 1.19 -26.89 -19.54
CA LYS A 239 2.62 -26.84 -19.21
C LYS A 239 3.14 -25.43 -19.50
N ILE A 240 3.38 -24.66 -18.44
CA ILE A 240 3.95 -23.31 -18.52
C ILE A 240 5.36 -23.34 -17.92
N ASN A 241 6.34 -22.85 -18.68
CA ASN A 241 7.75 -22.86 -18.26
C ASN A 241 8.10 -21.63 -17.41
N ARG A 242 8.83 -21.84 -16.31
CA ARG A 242 9.33 -20.78 -15.41
C ARG A 242 10.21 -19.74 -16.11
N ASN A 243 11.00 -20.19 -17.07
CA ASN A 243 11.99 -19.36 -17.75
C ASN A 243 11.48 -18.83 -19.10
N ALA A 244 10.18 -18.98 -19.40
CA ALA A 244 9.60 -18.45 -20.62
C ALA A 244 9.60 -16.92 -20.62
N THR A 245 9.75 -16.32 -21.80
CA THR A 245 9.68 -14.88 -22.01
C THR A 245 8.25 -14.43 -22.27
N GLY A 246 8.00 -13.11 -22.20
CA GLY A 246 6.69 -12.53 -22.52
C GLY A 246 5.52 -13.05 -21.68
N ILE A 247 4.42 -13.38 -22.37
CA ILE A 247 3.14 -13.75 -21.76
C ILE A 247 3.25 -15.05 -20.95
N ASP A 248 3.96 -16.06 -21.46
CA ASP A 248 4.12 -17.34 -20.77
C ASP A 248 4.84 -17.18 -19.43
N GLY A 249 5.88 -16.32 -19.37
CA GLY A 249 6.54 -15.98 -18.12
C GLY A 249 5.62 -15.24 -17.14
N PHE A 250 4.71 -14.40 -17.63
CA PHE A 250 3.69 -13.76 -16.81
C PHE A 250 2.65 -14.77 -16.29
N LEU A 251 2.16 -15.68 -17.15
CA LEU A 251 1.20 -16.72 -16.78
C LEU A 251 1.80 -17.73 -15.79
N TYR A 252 3.10 -18.06 -15.91
CA TYR A 252 3.80 -18.87 -14.92
C TYR A 252 3.78 -18.18 -13.54
N LYS A 253 4.12 -16.89 -13.50
CA LYS A 253 4.03 -16.12 -12.25
C LYS A 253 2.61 -16.12 -11.72
N LEU A 254 1.59 -15.98 -12.55
CA LEU A 254 0.20 -16.04 -12.10
C LEU A 254 -0.15 -17.41 -11.49
N LYS A 255 0.29 -18.50 -12.13
CA LYS A 255 0.09 -19.89 -11.67
C LYS A 255 0.67 -20.14 -10.28
N ILE A 256 1.89 -19.65 -10.00
CA ILE A 256 2.59 -19.89 -8.72
C ILE A 256 2.14 -18.92 -7.61
N ALA A 257 1.39 -17.86 -7.93
CA ALA A 257 1.04 -16.80 -6.98
C ALA A 257 0.38 -17.28 -5.66
N PRO A 258 -0.52 -18.28 -5.64
CA PRO A 258 -1.06 -18.79 -4.38
C PRO A 258 0.01 -19.53 -3.55
N GLY A 259 0.84 -20.34 -4.23
CA GLY A 259 1.94 -21.08 -3.58
C GLY A 259 2.95 -20.15 -2.91
N GLU A 260 3.25 -19.01 -3.56
CA GLU A 260 4.15 -17.95 -3.09
C GLU A 260 3.82 -17.46 -1.66
N ILE A 261 2.56 -17.60 -1.24
CA ILE A 261 2.02 -17.08 0.03
C ILE A 261 1.66 -18.20 1.01
N PHE A 262 1.10 -19.32 0.53
CA PHE A 262 0.42 -20.30 1.38
C PHE A 262 1.15 -21.64 1.57
N ILE A 263 2.19 -21.95 0.80
CA ILE A 263 2.93 -23.22 0.96
C ILE A 263 3.81 -23.19 2.20
N THR A 264 3.62 -24.17 3.10
CA THR A 264 4.36 -24.24 4.39
C THR A 264 5.53 -25.20 4.36
N LYS A 265 5.54 -26.19 3.46
CA LYS A 265 6.64 -27.14 3.27
C LYS A 265 7.52 -26.65 2.12
N ILE A 266 8.68 -26.11 2.46
CA ILE A 266 9.62 -25.51 1.50
C ILE A 266 10.98 -26.16 1.69
N ASP A 267 11.53 -26.70 0.62
CA ASP A 267 12.90 -27.21 0.62
C ASP A 267 13.88 -26.05 0.49
N ARG A 268 14.71 -25.87 1.53
CA ARG A 268 15.70 -24.78 1.62
C ARG A 268 16.92 -25.04 0.74
N GLU A 269 17.24 -26.31 0.52
CA GLU A 269 18.39 -26.70 -0.33
C GLU A 269 18.03 -26.55 -1.81
N ASN A 270 16.73 -26.65 -2.13
CA ASN A 270 16.22 -26.33 -3.45
C ASN A 270 16.00 -24.82 -3.63
N HIS A 271 17.03 -24.15 -4.15
CA HIS A 271 16.99 -22.71 -4.43
C HIS A 271 15.74 -22.25 -5.19
N LYS A 272 15.29 -23.03 -6.18
CA LYS A 272 14.11 -22.69 -6.98
C LYS A 272 12.84 -22.70 -6.15
N ASP A 273 12.66 -23.75 -5.34
CA ASP A 273 11.50 -23.89 -4.46
C ASP A 273 11.47 -22.77 -3.40
N LEU A 274 12.62 -22.49 -2.80
CA LEU A 274 12.75 -21.42 -1.80
C LEU A 274 12.40 -20.03 -2.34
N TRP A 275 12.85 -19.66 -3.55
CA TRP A 275 12.55 -18.34 -4.10
C TRP A 275 11.12 -18.19 -4.61
N ASP A 276 10.57 -19.25 -5.21
CA ASP A 276 9.19 -19.25 -5.67
C ASP A 276 8.22 -19.16 -4.47
N HIS A 277 8.65 -19.59 -3.27
CA HIS A 277 7.89 -19.58 -2.02
C HIS A 277 8.45 -18.67 -0.91
N TRP A 278 9.25 -17.66 -1.27
CA TRP A 278 10.00 -16.83 -0.31
C TRP A 278 9.13 -16.21 0.79
N ARG A 279 7.94 -15.70 0.45
CA ARG A 279 7.07 -15.02 1.43
C ARG A 279 6.48 -16.00 2.44
N ALA A 280 6.12 -17.19 1.98
CA ALA A 280 5.60 -18.25 2.83
C ALA A 280 6.70 -18.79 3.76
N TYR A 281 7.95 -18.85 3.27
CA TYR A 281 9.12 -19.16 4.10
C TYR A 281 9.32 -18.13 5.22
N GLU A 282 9.37 -16.85 4.88
CA GLU A 282 9.49 -15.75 5.85
C GLU A 282 8.40 -15.82 6.93
N ALA A 283 7.15 -16.03 6.51
CA ALA A 283 6.02 -16.15 7.41
C ALA A 283 6.16 -17.36 8.36
N SER A 284 6.53 -18.52 7.82
CA SER A 284 6.74 -19.74 8.60
C SER A 284 7.88 -19.59 9.61
N ARG A 285 8.96 -18.88 9.24
CA ARG A 285 10.06 -18.55 10.17
C ARG A 285 9.62 -17.62 11.28
N ALA A 286 8.76 -16.64 11.00
CA ALA A 286 8.23 -15.73 12.00
C ALA A 286 7.35 -16.46 13.03
N ILE A 287 6.44 -17.32 12.56
CA ILE A 287 5.55 -18.11 13.42
C ILE A 287 6.36 -19.08 14.29
N ALA A 288 7.31 -19.80 13.68
CA ALA A 288 8.16 -20.76 14.41
C ALA A 288 9.01 -20.11 15.52
N LEU A 289 9.30 -18.80 15.44
CA LEU A 289 10.00 -18.09 16.53
C LEU A 289 9.07 -17.70 17.68
N MET A 290 7.77 -17.62 17.43
CA MET A 290 6.78 -17.37 18.47
C MET A 290 6.50 -18.63 19.30
N ASP A 291 6.80 -19.82 18.77
CA ASP A 291 6.71 -21.08 19.52
C ASP A 291 7.68 -21.11 20.71
N ASP A 292 8.84 -20.44 20.59
CA ASP A 292 9.84 -20.33 21.66
C ASP A 292 9.31 -19.52 22.87
N ASN A 293 8.32 -18.65 22.67
CA ASN A 293 7.65 -17.92 23.74
C ASN A 293 6.14 -17.79 23.47
N PRO A 294 5.30 -18.70 24.00
CA PRO A 294 3.86 -18.72 23.73
C PRO A 294 3.12 -17.41 24.04
N SER A 295 3.61 -16.59 24.97
CA SER A 295 3.01 -15.28 25.26
C SER A 295 3.04 -14.33 24.05
N SER A 296 4.00 -14.52 23.13
CA SER A 296 4.13 -13.76 21.90
C SER A 296 2.94 -13.95 20.97
N TYR A 297 2.17 -15.03 21.06
CA TYR A 297 0.93 -15.19 20.29
C TYR A 297 -0.10 -14.10 20.61
N PHE A 298 -0.13 -13.60 21.85
CA PHE A 298 -1.08 -12.57 22.27
C PHE A 298 -0.54 -11.15 22.13
N LEU A 299 0.69 -10.91 22.60
CA LEU A 299 1.29 -9.56 22.68
C LEU A 299 2.33 -9.29 21.57
N GLY A 300 2.76 -10.32 20.85
CA GLY A 300 3.83 -10.24 19.87
C GLY A 300 5.21 -10.31 20.52
N THR A 301 6.23 -10.05 19.69
CA THR A 301 7.64 -10.08 20.09
C THR A 301 8.21 -8.70 20.40
N GLY A 302 7.47 -7.62 20.14
CA GLY A 302 7.89 -6.25 20.42
C GLY A 302 8.83 -5.64 19.38
N TYR A 303 9.14 -4.35 19.58
CA TYR A 303 10.09 -3.63 18.72
C TYR A 303 11.52 -4.09 18.95
N GLY A 304 12.28 -4.22 17.87
CA GLY A 304 13.66 -4.69 17.90
C GLY A 304 13.82 -6.18 17.62
N SER A 305 12.74 -6.96 17.68
CA SER A 305 12.79 -8.40 17.38
C SER A 305 13.18 -8.65 15.92
N GLN A 306 13.90 -9.73 15.66
CA GLN A 306 14.33 -10.11 14.31
C GLN A 306 13.97 -11.56 14.01
N ILE A 307 13.61 -11.82 12.77
CA ILE A 307 13.30 -13.14 12.26
C ILE A 307 14.60 -13.77 11.75
N ASN A 308 15.00 -14.87 12.38
CA ASN A 308 16.13 -15.68 11.96
C ASN A 308 15.75 -16.57 10.77
N LEU A 309 16.33 -16.28 9.61
CA LEU A 309 16.14 -17.03 8.37
C LEU A 309 16.83 -18.40 8.40
N ARG A 310 17.63 -18.73 9.42
CA ARG A 310 18.42 -19.97 9.58
C ARG A 310 19.52 -20.19 8.53
N PHE A 311 19.62 -19.34 7.51
CA PHE A 311 20.73 -19.27 6.55
C PHE A 311 21.02 -17.82 6.20
N HIS A 312 22.13 -17.60 5.49
CA HIS A 312 22.49 -16.29 4.95
C HIS A 312 21.87 -16.11 3.58
N SER A 313 20.78 -15.34 3.51
CA SER A 313 20.14 -15.02 2.23
C SER A 313 20.98 -13.99 1.47
N PRO A 314 21.18 -14.14 0.14
CA PRO A 314 21.94 -13.15 -0.66
C PRO A 314 21.22 -11.79 -0.78
N LEU A 315 20.06 -11.63 -0.14
CA LEU A 315 19.37 -10.36 0.02
C LEU A 315 20.18 -9.42 0.92
N GLY A 316 20.25 -8.13 0.57
CA GLY A 316 20.80 -7.08 1.45
C GLY A 316 22.12 -6.44 1.01
N GLY A 317 22.68 -6.82 -0.14
CA GLY A 317 23.84 -6.14 -0.74
C GLY A 317 25.17 -6.32 0.00
N THR A 318 25.20 -7.14 1.06
CA THR A 318 26.44 -7.50 1.78
C THR A 318 27.00 -8.82 1.24
N LYS A 319 28.35 -8.95 1.18
CA LYS A 319 29.00 -10.18 0.69
C LYS A 319 28.62 -11.44 1.45
N LYS A 320 28.23 -11.32 2.73
CA LYS A 320 27.79 -12.42 3.59
C LYS A 320 26.28 -12.66 3.56
N GLY A 321 25.47 -11.81 2.93
CA GLY A 321 24.01 -11.91 2.98
C GLY A 321 23.38 -11.64 4.35
N LEU A 322 22.06 -11.57 4.40
CA LEU A 322 21.27 -11.34 5.61
C LEU A 322 20.80 -12.66 6.25
N LYS A 323 21.09 -12.84 7.54
CA LYS A 323 20.56 -13.95 8.36
C LYS A 323 19.34 -13.55 9.19
N PHE A 324 19.28 -12.28 9.60
CA PHE A 324 18.22 -11.74 10.42
C PHE A 324 17.51 -10.61 9.67
N ILE A 325 16.19 -10.68 9.60
CA ILE A 325 15.34 -9.66 8.98
C ILE A 325 14.34 -9.12 10.00
N SER A 326 14.01 -7.84 9.94
CA SER A 326 13.01 -7.24 10.85
C SER A 326 11.62 -7.16 10.23
N GLU A 327 11.54 -7.22 8.91
CA GLU A 327 10.34 -7.06 8.12
C GLU A 327 10.23 -8.25 7.17
N ILE A 328 9.00 -8.64 6.86
CA ILE A 328 8.67 -9.73 5.94
C ILE A 328 7.60 -9.24 4.99
N HIS A 329 7.42 -9.89 3.85
CA HIS A 329 6.50 -9.40 2.82
C HIS A 329 5.02 -9.53 3.19
N ASN A 330 4.66 -10.52 4.01
CA ASN A 330 3.28 -10.72 4.47
C ASN A 330 2.98 -9.78 5.66
N GLY A 331 2.17 -8.74 5.40
CA GLY A 331 1.77 -7.74 6.37
C GLY A 331 0.96 -8.27 7.55
N TYR A 332 0.13 -9.31 7.34
CA TYR A 332 -0.59 -9.93 8.45
C TYR A 332 0.39 -10.65 9.38
N VAL A 333 1.27 -11.47 8.83
CA VAL A 333 2.25 -12.17 9.67
C VAL A 333 3.25 -11.19 10.28
N PHE A 334 3.57 -10.09 9.60
CA PHE A 334 4.42 -9.02 10.14
C PHE A 334 3.78 -8.34 11.35
N VAL A 335 2.51 -7.93 11.23
CA VAL A 335 1.74 -7.36 12.36
C VAL A 335 1.64 -8.39 13.48
N PHE A 336 1.28 -9.64 13.17
CA PHE A 336 1.13 -10.70 14.15
C PHE A 336 2.43 -10.98 14.92
N TYR A 337 3.55 -11.09 14.21
CA TYR A 337 4.86 -11.32 14.82
C TYR A 337 5.26 -10.18 15.77
N LYS A 338 4.98 -8.93 15.40
CA LYS A 338 5.37 -7.76 16.20
C LYS A 338 4.42 -7.49 17.36
N THR A 339 3.11 -7.69 17.16
CA THR A 339 2.05 -7.15 18.01
C THR A 339 1.05 -8.20 18.53
N GLY A 340 1.21 -9.46 18.11
CA GLY A 340 0.36 -10.58 18.50
C GLY A 340 -1.07 -10.47 17.95
N LEU A 341 -1.95 -11.31 18.51
CA LEU A 341 -3.36 -11.36 18.14
C LEU A 341 -4.07 -10.02 18.37
N ILE A 342 -3.73 -9.31 19.44
CA ILE A 342 -4.37 -8.02 19.77
C ILE A 342 -4.13 -7.01 18.63
N GLY A 343 -2.90 -6.95 18.12
CA GLY A 343 -2.60 -6.05 17.02
C GLY A 343 -3.25 -6.47 15.70
N ILE A 344 -3.37 -7.77 15.41
CA ILE A 344 -4.14 -8.23 14.23
C ILE A 344 -5.59 -7.78 14.31
N ILE A 345 -6.23 -7.92 15.47
CA ILE A 345 -7.61 -7.47 15.68
C ILE A 345 -7.70 -5.95 15.49
N ALA A 346 -6.76 -5.18 16.05
CA ALA A 346 -6.72 -3.72 15.86
C ALA A 346 -6.53 -3.35 14.38
N TYR A 347 -5.68 -4.07 13.65
CA TYR A 347 -5.44 -3.85 12.24
C TYR A 347 -6.68 -4.14 11.39
N LEU A 348 -7.32 -5.29 11.61
CA LEU A 348 -8.57 -5.64 10.92
C LEU A 348 -9.68 -4.65 11.27
N PHE A 349 -9.78 -4.23 12.53
CA PHE A 349 -10.76 -3.22 12.95
C PHE A 349 -10.55 -1.88 12.21
N PHE A 350 -9.29 -1.45 12.03
CA PHE A 350 -8.98 -0.28 11.21
C PHE A 350 -9.47 -0.46 9.76
N LEU A 351 -9.10 -1.56 9.10
CA LEU A 351 -9.44 -1.83 7.71
C LEU A 351 -10.95 -1.98 7.48
N ILE A 352 -11.63 -2.73 8.34
CA ILE A 352 -13.09 -2.88 8.33
C ILE A 352 -13.76 -1.52 8.57
N GLY A 353 -13.19 -0.71 9.47
CA GLY A 353 -13.60 0.68 9.65
C GLY A 353 -13.61 1.43 8.33
N LEU A 354 -12.48 1.42 7.60
CA LEU A 354 -12.32 2.05 6.27
C LEU A 354 -13.38 1.57 5.28
N TYR A 355 -13.56 0.26 5.16
CA TYR A 355 -14.56 -0.35 4.28
C TYR A 355 -16.00 0.07 4.64
N LYS A 356 -16.35 0.06 5.94
CA LYS A 356 -17.69 0.41 6.43
C LYS A 356 -18.12 1.85 6.09
N THR A 357 -17.21 2.77 5.76
CA THR A 357 -17.60 4.15 5.36
C THR A 357 -18.59 4.14 4.21
N ASN A 358 -18.44 3.22 3.26
CA ASN A 358 -19.27 3.10 2.08
C ASN A 358 -20.73 2.67 2.37
N TYR A 359 -20.98 2.06 3.53
CA TYR A 359 -22.34 1.68 3.95
C TYR A 359 -23.11 2.84 4.54
N TYR A 360 -22.43 3.75 5.25
CA TYR A 360 -23.06 4.89 5.89
C TYR A 360 -23.19 6.10 4.97
N GLN A 361 -22.26 6.25 4.02
CA GLN A 361 -22.24 7.36 3.08
C GLN A 361 -21.87 6.85 1.69
N LYS A 362 -22.76 7.10 0.74
CA LYS A 362 -22.60 6.67 -0.66
C LYS A 362 -22.11 7.83 -1.52
N ASP A 363 -21.03 8.46 -1.06
CA ASP A 363 -20.35 9.50 -1.82
C ASP A 363 -18.96 9.07 -2.26
N TYR A 364 -18.39 9.86 -3.16
CA TYR A 364 -17.13 9.50 -3.80
C TYR A 364 -15.98 9.36 -2.80
N SER A 365 -15.83 10.28 -1.85
CA SER A 365 -14.81 10.18 -0.81
C SER A 365 -14.97 8.91 0.01
N SER A 366 -16.20 8.51 0.31
CA SER A 366 -16.52 7.29 1.04
C SER A 366 -16.21 6.02 0.24
N HIS A 367 -16.53 6.00 -1.06
CA HIS A 367 -16.12 4.94 -1.98
C HIS A 367 -14.59 4.81 -2.07
N LEU A 368 -13.86 5.93 -2.17
CA LEU A 368 -12.40 5.94 -2.21
C LEU A 368 -11.76 5.47 -0.89
N ILE A 369 -12.29 5.90 0.26
CA ILE A 369 -11.84 5.42 1.58
C ILE A 369 -12.03 3.91 1.68
N SER A 370 -13.19 3.41 1.26
CA SER A 370 -13.46 1.97 1.22
C SER A 370 -12.55 1.24 0.23
N ALA A 371 -12.24 1.84 -0.92
CA ALA A 371 -11.31 1.28 -1.90
C ALA A 371 -9.90 1.14 -1.31
N ILE A 372 -9.42 2.15 -0.59
CA ILE A 372 -8.12 2.10 0.14
C ILE A 372 -8.16 1.02 1.24
N GLY A 373 -9.27 0.88 1.97
CA GLY A 373 -9.43 -0.18 2.97
C GLY A 373 -9.28 -1.58 2.36
N LEU A 374 -9.96 -1.84 1.24
CA LEU A 374 -9.84 -3.11 0.50
C LEU A 374 -8.47 -3.29 -0.13
N PHE A 375 -7.85 -2.21 -0.62
CA PHE A 375 -6.47 -2.22 -1.09
C PHE A 375 -5.52 -2.71 0.00
N TYR A 376 -5.58 -2.15 1.20
CA TYR A 376 -4.70 -2.58 2.30
C TYR A 376 -5.02 -3.99 2.78
N LEU A 377 -6.30 -4.39 2.77
CA LEU A 377 -6.70 -5.76 3.09
C LEU A 377 -6.01 -6.76 2.13
N PHE A 378 -6.03 -6.48 0.83
CA PHE A 378 -5.41 -7.35 -0.17
C PHE A 378 -3.88 -7.24 -0.18
N SER A 379 -3.33 -6.02 -0.24
CA SER A 379 -1.89 -5.78 -0.36
C SER A 379 -1.11 -6.20 0.87
N SER A 380 -1.76 -6.34 2.04
CA SER A 380 -1.15 -6.96 3.23
C SER A 380 -0.78 -8.43 3.02
N LEU A 381 -1.43 -9.16 2.10
CA LEU A 381 -1.02 -10.54 1.80
C LEU A 381 0.32 -10.59 1.05
N THR A 382 0.62 -9.57 0.24
CA THR A 382 1.70 -9.64 -0.75
C THR A 382 2.88 -8.70 -0.49
N ILE A 383 2.63 -7.51 0.08
CA ILE A 383 3.59 -6.39 0.13
C ILE A 383 3.44 -5.50 1.37
N THR A 384 3.20 -6.09 2.55
CA THR A 384 3.09 -5.44 3.87
C THR A 384 2.01 -4.37 4.06
N GLY A 385 1.14 -4.15 3.07
CA GLY A 385 0.00 -3.26 3.17
C GLY A 385 0.40 -1.85 3.60
N ILE A 386 -0.22 -1.36 4.70
CA ILE A 386 -0.01 0.00 5.20
C ILE A 386 1.42 0.26 5.71
N PHE A 387 2.16 -0.81 6.06
CA PHE A 387 3.53 -0.71 6.56
C PHE A 387 4.58 -0.73 5.44
N ASN A 388 4.15 -0.77 4.17
CA ASN A 388 5.05 -0.75 3.04
C ASN A 388 5.88 0.55 3.02
N LYS A 389 7.19 0.42 2.82
CA LYS A 389 8.14 1.54 2.83
C LYS A 389 7.80 2.64 1.86
N ARG A 390 7.26 2.34 0.68
CA ARG A 390 6.99 3.31 -0.40
C ARG A 390 5.51 3.67 -0.50
N ASP A 391 4.71 3.28 0.49
CA ASP A 391 3.28 3.56 0.46
C ASP A 391 2.99 5.06 0.57
N VAL A 392 2.30 5.55 -0.46
CA VAL A 392 1.79 6.91 -0.60
C VAL A 392 0.31 7.03 -0.22
N LEU A 393 -0.41 5.92 -0.15
CA LEU A 393 -1.86 5.94 0.05
C LEU A 393 -2.23 6.34 1.47
N ILE A 394 -1.32 6.24 2.45
CA ILE A 394 -1.52 6.81 3.79
C ILE A 394 -1.76 8.34 3.74
N LEU A 395 -1.04 9.06 2.88
CA LEU A 395 -1.21 10.50 2.68
C LEU A 395 -2.54 10.81 1.98
N ILE A 396 -2.87 10.05 0.94
CA ILE A 396 -4.15 10.17 0.22
C ILE A 396 -5.34 9.85 1.13
N LEU A 397 -5.22 8.82 1.97
CA LEU A 397 -6.24 8.43 2.94
C LEU A 397 -6.50 9.54 3.96
N GLY A 398 -5.44 10.16 4.48
CA GLY A 398 -5.56 11.31 5.39
C GLY A 398 -6.40 12.45 4.79
N ALA A 399 -6.11 12.80 3.54
CA ALA A 399 -6.86 13.82 2.81
C ALA A 399 -8.34 13.44 2.62
N LEU A 400 -8.63 12.20 2.24
CA LEU A 400 -10.00 11.71 2.08
C LEU A 400 -10.78 11.70 3.39
N LEU A 401 -10.14 11.32 4.50
CA LEU A 401 -10.75 11.35 5.84
C LEU A 401 -11.12 12.79 6.25
N PHE A 402 -10.33 13.79 5.87
CA PHE A 402 -10.69 15.20 6.06
C PHE A 402 -11.98 15.57 5.30
N PHE A 403 -12.05 15.29 4.00
CA PHE A 403 -13.23 15.63 3.20
C PHE A 403 -14.49 14.86 3.62
N ASN A 404 -14.35 13.60 4.02
CA ASN A 404 -15.47 12.84 4.59
C ASN A 404 -15.99 13.48 5.90
N TYR A 405 -15.10 14.03 6.71
CA TYR A 405 -15.46 14.71 7.94
C TYR A 405 -16.16 16.06 7.71
N GLU A 406 -15.61 16.94 6.86
CA GLU A 406 -16.21 18.27 6.60
C GLU A 406 -17.63 18.13 6.03
N LYS A 407 -17.84 17.18 5.11
CA LYS A 407 -19.17 16.94 4.55
C LYS A 407 -20.19 16.45 5.59
N LYS A 408 -19.76 15.62 6.57
CA LYS A 408 -20.62 15.23 7.70
C LYS A 408 -21.03 16.43 8.56
N LYS A 409 -20.15 17.42 8.69
CA LYS A 409 -20.41 18.62 9.47
C LYS A 409 -21.43 19.51 8.77
N GLU A 410 -21.34 19.63 7.45
CA GLU A 410 -22.33 20.35 6.62
C GLU A 410 -23.73 19.72 6.71
N LEU A 411 -23.84 18.38 6.70
CA LEU A 411 -25.14 17.68 6.80
C LEU A 411 -25.75 17.69 8.21
N SER A 412 -24.98 18.04 9.25
CA SER A 412 -25.45 18.10 10.64
C SER A 412 -25.78 19.52 11.12
N ARG A 413 -25.65 20.50 10.22
CA ARG A 413 -26.07 21.89 10.39
C ARG A 413 -27.28 22.12 9.51
#